data_AF-A0A4Q3VR61-F1
#
_entry.id   AF-A0A4Q3VR61-F1
#
_cell.length_a   1.000
_cell.length_b   1.000
_cell.length_c   1.000
_cell.angle_alpha   90.00
_cell.angle_beta   90.00
_cell.angle_gamma   90.00
#
_symmetry.space_group_name_H-M   'P 1'
#
loop_
_entity.id
_entity.type
_entity.pdbx_description
1 polymer ?
#
loop_
_entity_poly.entity_id
_entity_poly.type
_entity_poly.pdbx_seq_one_letter_code
_entity_poly.pdbx_strand_id
1 'polypeptide(L)'
;MKLLNSNNSKDNKNNMQIYSIQSLTKYAADLDGESVYHVSHIKDGILVIGNESKGISPAVMSQVNNRITIPQKGKAESLNAAVAAGIILSHVV
;
A
#
# COMPACT_ATOMS: atom_id res chain seq x y z
N MET A 1 26.06 24.65 -17.64
CA MET A 1 26.85 25.77 -17.11
C MET A 1 25.92 26.73 -16.36
N LYS A 2 25.82 26.55 -15.04
CA LYS A 2 25.38 27.55 -14.07
C LYS A 2 26.18 27.22 -12.81
N LEU A 3 27.12 28.11 -12.46
CA LEU A 3 28.06 27.93 -11.37
C LEU A 3 27.48 28.55 -10.09
N LEU A 4 27.55 27.76 -9.01
CA LEU A 4 27.72 28.08 -7.58
C LEU A 4 26.81 29.12 -6.90
N ASN A 5 26.23 28.72 -5.76
CA ASN A 5 26.46 29.48 -4.54
C ASN A 5 26.49 28.56 -3.31
N SER A 6 27.60 28.61 -2.56
CA SER A 6 27.83 27.94 -1.29
C SER A 6 27.62 28.96 -0.17
N ASN A 7 26.77 28.66 0.82
CA ASN A 7 26.94 29.09 2.21
C ASN A 7 26.01 28.27 3.13
N ASN A 8 26.66 27.42 3.94
CA ASN A 8 26.19 26.67 5.11
C ASN A 8 24.89 27.16 5.78
N SER A 9 23.85 26.31 5.76
CA SER A 9 23.05 26.04 6.95
C SER A 9 22.80 24.54 7.00
N LYS A 10 23.41 23.90 7.99
CA LYS A 10 23.03 22.56 8.43
C LYS A 10 21.52 22.60 8.72
N ASP A 11 20.77 21.69 8.12
CA ASP A 11 19.61 20.99 8.70
C ASP A 11 18.67 20.49 7.59
N ASN A 12 18.37 19.19 7.68
CA ASN A 12 17.50 18.40 6.82
C ASN A 12 17.92 18.21 5.36
N LYS A 13 18.83 17.24 5.16
CA LYS A 13 18.78 16.40 3.96
C LYS A 13 17.41 15.71 3.95
N ASN A 14 16.46 16.29 3.24
CA ASN A 14 15.30 15.56 2.75
C ASN A 14 15.85 14.46 1.82
N ASN A 15 16.14 13.30 2.39
CA ASN A 15 16.63 12.12 1.68
C ASN A 15 15.47 11.60 0.82
N MET A 16 15.24 12.24 -0.33
CA MET A 16 14.24 11.80 -1.28
C MET A 16 14.74 10.51 -1.94
N GLN A 17 14.34 9.38 -1.35
CA GLN A 17 14.66 8.06 -1.85
C GLN A 17 13.71 7.75 -3.02
N ILE A 18 14.25 7.75 -4.24
CA ILE A 18 13.47 7.38 -5.43
C ILE A 18 13.39 5.86 -5.48
N TYR A 19 12.20 5.31 -5.26
CA TYR A 19 11.93 3.88 -5.41
C TYR A 19 11.47 3.58 -6.83
N SER A 20 11.99 2.50 -7.43
CA SER A 20 11.34 1.92 -8.59
C SER A 20 10.08 1.19 -8.12
N ILE A 21 8.97 1.27 -8.86
CA ILE A 21 7.71 0.57 -8.52
C ILE A 21 7.93 -0.93 -8.32
N GLN A 22 8.91 -1.51 -9.03
CA GLN A 22 9.28 -2.93 -8.92
C GLN A 22 9.97 -3.28 -7.60
N SER A 23 10.60 -2.32 -6.93
CA SER A 23 11.31 -2.52 -5.66
C SER A 23 10.42 -2.47 -4.43
N LEU A 24 9.17 -1.99 -4.56
CA LEU A 24 8.23 -1.89 -3.45
C LEU A 24 7.41 -3.16 -3.29
N THR A 25 7.18 -3.54 -2.03
CA THR A 25 6.28 -4.63 -1.68
C THR A 25 4.84 -4.25 -2.04
N LYS A 26 4.17 -5.13 -2.78
CA LYS A 26 2.78 -4.97 -3.22
C LYS A 26 1.86 -5.78 -2.31
N TYR A 27 0.84 -5.11 -1.78
CA TYR A 27 -0.18 -5.68 -0.92
C TYR A 27 -1.51 -5.62 -1.64
N ALA A 28 -2.26 -6.72 -1.72
CA ALA A 28 -3.62 -6.71 -2.27
C ALA A 28 -4.66 -6.72 -1.16
N ALA A 29 -5.68 -5.89 -1.27
CA ALA A 29 -6.92 -6.10 -0.51
C ALA A 29 -7.66 -7.30 -1.13
N ASP A 30 -7.77 -8.39 -0.38
CA ASP A 30 -8.34 -9.65 -0.81
C ASP A 30 -9.11 -10.29 0.36
N LEU A 31 -10.21 -11.00 0.07
CA LEU A 31 -10.97 -11.71 1.08
C LEU A 31 -10.16 -12.87 1.68
N ASP A 32 -9.30 -13.49 0.86
CA ASP A 32 -8.46 -14.64 1.23
C ASP A 32 -7.03 -14.19 1.63
N GLY A 33 -6.94 -13.16 2.46
CA GLY A 33 -5.68 -12.57 2.94
C GLY A 33 -5.40 -12.79 4.43
N GLU A 34 -4.25 -12.28 4.89
CA GLU A 34 -3.97 -12.13 6.31
C GLU A 34 -4.85 -11.03 6.92
N SER A 35 -5.39 -11.26 8.11
CA SER A 35 -6.20 -10.25 8.78
C SER A 35 -5.43 -8.96 8.99
N VAL A 36 -6.04 -7.82 8.63
CA VAL A 36 -5.48 -6.49 8.84
C VAL A 36 -5.05 -6.23 10.29
N TYR A 37 -5.64 -6.91 11.26
CA TYR A 37 -5.28 -6.79 12.68
C TYR A 37 -3.97 -7.50 13.07
N HIS A 38 -3.44 -8.36 12.21
CA HIS A 38 -2.20 -9.10 12.43
C HIS A 38 -1.05 -8.61 11.54
N VAL A 39 -1.36 -7.82 10.52
CA VAL A 39 -0.36 -7.20 9.66
C VAL A 39 0.45 -6.20 10.49
N SER A 40 1.77 -6.39 10.50
CA SER A 40 2.70 -5.45 11.13
C SER A 40 2.79 -4.14 10.36
N HIS A 41 3.22 -3.06 11.03
CA HIS A 41 3.38 -1.74 10.41
C HIS A 41 4.23 -1.77 9.13
N ILE A 42 3.69 -1.19 8.06
CA ILE A 42 4.28 -1.14 6.72
C ILE A 42 4.85 0.27 6.50
N LYS A 43 6.17 0.34 6.41
CA LYS A 43 6.88 1.60 6.18
C LYS A 43 6.74 2.10 4.73
N ASP A 44 6.99 1.20 3.77
CA ASP A 44 6.99 1.50 2.34
C ASP A 44 6.28 0.36 1.59
N GLY A 45 5.35 0.68 0.68
CA GLY A 45 4.62 -0.34 -0.06
C GLY A 45 3.57 0.23 -1.01
N ILE A 46 2.97 -0.66 -1.81
CA ILE A 46 1.88 -0.34 -2.73
C ILE A 46 0.67 -1.15 -2.31
N LEU A 47 -0.43 -0.47 -1.97
CA LEU A 47 -1.72 -1.10 -1.76
C LEU A 47 -2.49 -1.18 -3.09
N VAL A 48 -2.84 -2.39 -3.48
CA VAL A 48 -3.62 -2.71 -4.68
C VAL A 48 -5.05 -2.98 -4.27
N ILE A 49 -5.98 -2.18 -4.81
CA ILE A 49 -7.41 -2.33 -4.59
C ILE A 49 -8.07 -2.75 -5.91
N GLY A 50 -8.90 -3.79 -5.84
CA GLY A 50 -9.62 -4.31 -6.99
C GLY A 50 -10.80 -3.45 -7.40
N ASN A 51 -11.31 -3.71 -8.60
CA ASN A 51 -12.60 -3.17 -9.04
C ASN A 51 -13.75 -3.84 -8.26
N GLU A 52 -14.80 -3.09 -7.92
CA GLU A 52 -15.92 -3.59 -7.10
C GLU A 52 -16.64 -4.80 -7.71
N SER A 53 -16.72 -4.89 -9.04
CA SER A 53 -17.41 -5.97 -9.73
C SER A 53 -16.49 -7.12 -10.15
N LYS A 54 -15.21 -6.82 -10.41
CA LYS A 54 -14.27 -7.77 -11.03
C LYS A 54 -13.08 -8.15 -10.15
N GLY A 55 -12.92 -7.50 -9.01
CA GLY A 55 -11.76 -7.66 -8.14
C GLY A 55 -10.45 -7.22 -8.81
N ILE A 56 -9.35 -7.81 -8.35
CA ILE A 56 -8.01 -7.62 -8.91
C ILE A 56 -7.80 -8.61 -10.05
N SER A 57 -7.28 -8.17 -11.19
CA SER A 57 -7.05 -9.06 -12.32
C SER A 57 -5.95 -10.10 -12.01
N PRO A 58 -6.01 -11.31 -12.60
CA PRO A 58 -5.00 -12.35 -12.36
C PRO A 58 -3.56 -11.90 -12.67
N ALA A 59 -3.38 -11.09 -13.72
CA ALA A 59 -2.08 -10.56 -14.12
C ALA A 59 -1.48 -9.56 -13.12
N VAL A 60 -2.32 -8.86 -12.35
CA VAL A 60 -1.88 -7.98 -11.26
C VAL A 60 -1.67 -8.79 -9.99
N MET A 61 -2.59 -9.72 -9.69
CA MET A 61 -2.49 -10.60 -8.52
C MET A 61 -1.21 -11.46 -8.53
N SER A 62 -0.73 -11.88 -9.71
CA SER A 62 0.54 -12.62 -9.82
C SER A 62 1.78 -11.81 -9.43
N GLN A 63 1.66 -10.48 -9.33
CA GLN A 63 2.74 -9.57 -8.95
C GLN A 63 2.64 -9.10 -7.49
N VAL A 64 1.58 -9.48 -6.79
CA VAL A 64 1.33 -9.13 -5.39
C VAL A 64 2.21 -10.00 -4.49
N ASN A 65 2.81 -9.39 -3.48
CA ASN A 65 3.65 -10.08 -2.51
C ASN A 65 2.83 -10.64 -1.36
N ASN A 66 1.88 -9.85 -0.85
CA ASN A 66 1.07 -10.19 0.31
C ASN A 66 -0.40 -9.83 0.09
N ARG A 67 -1.32 -10.55 0.74
CA ARG A 67 -2.75 -10.28 0.70
C ARG A 67 -3.24 -9.89 2.09
N ILE A 68 -4.07 -8.86 2.17
CA ILE A 68 -4.63 -8.34 3.41
C ILE A 68 -6.15 -8.42 3.32
N THR A 69 -6.77 -9.01 4.34
CA THR A 69 -8.23 -9.11 4.47
C THR A 69 -8.73 -8.26 5.64
N ILE A 70 -9.91 -7.67 5.46
CA ILE A 70 -10.65 -7.07 6.57
C ILE A 70 -11.66 -8.13 7.02
N PRO A 71 -11.53 -8.68 8.24
CA PRO A 71 -12.49 -9.66 8.73
C PRO A 71 -13.90 -9.11 8.68
N GLN A 72 -14.77 -9.79 7.93
CA GLN A 72 -16.15 -9.40 7.79
C GLN A 72 -16.91 -9.65 9.09
N LYS A 73 -17.78 -8.70 9.46
CA LYS A 73 -18.78 -8.90 10.50
C LYS A 73 -20.17 -8.81 9.86
N GLY A 74 -20.94 -9.88 9.97
CA GLY A 74 -22.30 -9.96 9.43
C GLY A 74 -22.38 -10.70 8.09
N LYS A 75 -23.37 -10.33 7.27
CA LYS A 75 -23.72 -11.04 6.01
C LYS A 75 -23.31 -10.29 4.74
N ALA A 76 -22.61 -9.17 4.86
CA ALA A 76 -22.17 -8.41 3.69
C ALA A 76 -21.05 -9.16 2.97
N GLU A 77 -21.19 -9.33 1.65
CA GLU A 77 -20.22 -10.08 0.84
C GLU A 77 -18.88 -9.34 0.67
N SER A 78 -18.88 -8.01 0.72
CA SER A 78 -17.68 -7.17 0.63
C SER A 78 -17.96 -5.73 1.10
N LEU A 79 -16.89 -4.95 1.26
CA LEU A 79 -16.95 -3.51 1.54
C LEU A 79 -16.71 -2.72 0.24
N ASN A 80 -17.18 -1.47 0.21
CA ASN A 80 -16.78 -0.52 -0.82
C ASN A 80 -15.24 -0.38 -0.88
N ALA A 81 -14.69 -0.27 -2.09
CA ALA A 81 -13.25 -0.26 -2.32
C ALA A 81 -12.52 0.86 -1.57
N ALA A 82 -13.08 2.07 -1.53
CA ALA A 82 -12.48 3.21 -0.82
C ALA A 82 -12.51 3.02 0.69
N VAL A 83 -13.61 2.47 1.23
CA VAL A 83 -13.73 2.13 2.66
C VAL A 83 -12.72 1.05 3.05
N ALA A 84 -12.59 0.00 2.24
CA ALA A 84 -11.61 -1.06 2.48
C ALA A 84 -10.17 -0.50 2.48
N ALA A 85 -9.84 0.35 1.51
CA ALA A 85 -8.54 1.01 1.45
C ALA A 85 -8.27 1.85 2.71
N GLY A 86 -9.25 2.66 3.14
CA GLY A 86 -9.13 3.50 4.34
C GLY A 86 -8.90 2.69 5.62
N ILE A 87 -9.63 1.59 5.80
CA ILE A 87 -9.47 0.69 6.95
C ILE A 87 -8.08 0.05 6.96
N ILE A 88 -7.62 -0.45 5.81
CA ILE A 88 -6.30 -1.08 5.73
C ILE A 88 -5.21 -0.06 6.07
N LEU A 89 -5.23 1.11 5.44
CA LEU A 89 -4.24 2.15 5.67
C LEU A 89 -4.20 2.61 7.13
N SER A 90 -5.35 2.74 7.81
CA SER A 90 -5.39 3.20 9.20
C SER A 90 -4.81 2.21 10.23
N HIS A 91 -4.62 0.94 9.85
CA HIS A 91 -4.08 -0.09 10.74
C HIS A 91 -2.63 -0.43 10.43
N VAL A 92 -2.23 -0.34 9.17
CA VAL A 92 -0.89 -0.79 8.73
C VAL A 92 0.10 0.37 8.61
N VAL A 93 -0.37 1.62 8.60
CA VAL A 93 0.47 2.85 8.56
C VAL A 93 0.26 3.61 9.86
#